data_AF-A0A3P6TAJ0-F1
#
_entry.id   AF-A0A3P6TAJ0-F1
#
_cell.length_a   1.000
_cell.length_b   1.000
_cell.length_c   1.000
_cell.angle_alpha   90.00
_cell.angle_beta   90.00
_cell.angle_gamma   90.00
#
_symmetry.space_group_name_H-M   'P 1'
#
loop_
_entity.id
_entity.type
_entity.pdbx_description
1 polymer ?
#
loop_
_entity_poly.entity_id
_entity_poly.type
_entity_poly.pdbx_seq_one_letter_code
_entity_poly.pdbx_strand_id
1 'polypeptide(L)' 'MCDLFSRFVNVDKTFSSSSICISCRCILVMAAHKTFIIKRKLAKKAKQNRPLPQWARMKTGSKIRYNAKRRHWRRTKLKL' A
#
# COMPACT_ATOMS: atom_id res chain seq x y z
N MET A 1 -24.10 28.11 33.47
CA MET A 1 -25.04 28.33 32.35
C MET A 1 -24.57 27.53 31.16
N CYS A 2 -24.75 26.20 31.26
CA CYS A 2 -25.57 25.38 30.35
C CYS A 2 -24.68 24.75 29.26
N ASP A 3 -24.49 23.43 29.12
CA ASP A 3 -25.01 22.30 29.86
C ASP A 3 -24.02 21.13 29.78
N LEU A 4 -23.84 20.50 30.94
CA LEU A 4 -23.48 19.11 31.11
C LEU A 4 -24.53 18.25 30.37
N PHE A 5 -24.14 17.38 29.43
CA PHE A 5 -24.73 16.05 29.42
C PHE A 5 -23.87 15.04 28.66
N SER A 6 -23.38 14.08 29.44
CA SER A 6 -22.80 12.80 29.06
C SER A 6 -23.57 12.07 27.95
N ARG A 7 -22.82 11.33 27.12
CA ARG A 7 -23.14 9.91 26.84
C ARG A 7 -21.93 9.19 26.26
N PHE A 8 -21.13 8.66 27.18
CA PHE A 8 -20.25 7.52 26.97
C PHE A 8 -21.08 6.22 26.98
N VAL A 9 -20.51 5.16 26.41
CA VAL A 9 -20.88 3.72 26.39
C VAL A 9 -22.00 3.18 25.46
N ASN A 10 -21.50 2.47 24.44
CA ASN A 10 -21.96 1.25 23.78
C ASN A 10 -23.12 0.46 24.43
N VAL A 11 -24.09 0.07 23.60
CA VAL A 11 -24.83 -1.19 23.70
C VAL A 11 -25.02 -1.76 22.29
N ASP A 12 -24.82 -3.07 22.22
CA ASP A 12 -24.57 -3.93 21.08
C ASP A 12 -25.67 -3.94 20.03
N LYS A 13 -25.29 -3.72 18.76
CA LYS A 13 -26.14 -4.03 17.61
C LYS A 13 -26.16 -5.54 17.39
N THR A 14 -27.09 -6.17 18.10
CA THR A 14 -27.93 -7.30 17.67
C THR A 14 -27.41 -8.08 16.46
N PHE A 15 -26.93 -9.28 16.74
CA PHE A 15 -26.67 -10.38 15.83
C PHE A 15 -27.95 -10.75 15.05
N SER A 16 -28.15 -10.15 13.88
CA SER A 16 -29.17 -10.60 12.92
C SER A 16 -28.53 -11.59 11.95
N SER A 17 -28.50 -12.86 12.35
CA SER A 17 -28.43 -13.98 11.42
C SER A 17 -29.58 -13.87 10.43
N SER A 18 -29.29 -13.52 9.17
CA SER A 18 -30.00 -13.97 7.95
C SER A 18 -29.58 -13.09 6.78
N SER A 19 -29.21 -13.74 5.67
CA SER A 19 -28.77 -13.14 4.39
C SER A 19 -27.28 -12.83 4.30
N ILE A 20 -26.49 -13.91 4.24
CA ILE A 20 -25.25 -13.91 3.45
C ILE A 20 -25.68 -13.56 2.01
N CYS A 21 -25.66 -12.28 1.64
CA CYS A 21 -25.78 -11.89 0.24
C CYS A 21 -24.49 -12.28 -0.48
N ILE A 22 -24.51 -13.50 -1.03
CA ILE A 22 -23.50 -14.02 -1.95
C ILE A 22 -23.62 -13.24 -3.26
N SER A 23 -23.14 -12.00 -3.29
CA SER A 23 -22.85 -11.28 -4.54
C SER A 23 -21.53 -10.50 -4.48
N CYS A 24 -20.86 -10.45 -3.34
CA CYS A 24 -19.55 -9.79 -3.25
C CYS A 24 -18.40 -10.74 -3.60
N ARG A 25 -18.51 -11.49 -4.71
CA ARG A 25 -17.46 -12.41 -5.15
C ARG A 25 -17.08 -12.17 -6.61
N CYS A 26 -15.77 -11.98 -6.79
CA CYS A 26 -15.00 -12.11 -8.02
C CYS A 26 -14.96 -10.91 -8.98
N ILE A 27 -14.36 -9.81 -8.54
CA ILE A 27 -13.45 -9.04 -9.41
C ILE A 27 -12.01 -9.48 -9.08
N LEU A 28 -11.72 -10.78 -9.16
CA LEU A 28 -10.36 -11.23 -9.41
C LEU A 28 -10.14 -11.08 -10.92
N VAL A 29 -10.08 -9.83 -11.39
CA VAL A 29 -9.53 -9.54 -12.73
C VAL A 29 -8.12 -10.08 -12.67
N MET A 30 -7.94 -11.24 -13.27
CA MET A 30 -6.67 -11.93 -13.37
C MET A 30 -5.64 -10.91 -13.83
N ALA A 31 -4.74 -10.50 -12.93
CA ALA A 31 -3.49 -9.91 -13.38
C ALA A 31 -2.91 -10.89 -14.41
N ALA A 32 -2.55 -10.39 -15.59
CA ALA A 32 -2.15 -11.23 -16.72
C ALA A 32 -1.19 -12.36 -16.28
N HIS A 33 -1.30 -13.54 -16.88
CA HIS A 33 -0.48 -14.70 -16.54
C HIS A 33 0.99 -14.46 -16.93
N LYS A 34 1.80 -13.95 -15.98
CA LYS A 34 3.21 -13.58 -16.20
C LYS A 34 4.14 -14.76 -15.93
N THR A 35 5.17 -14.89 -16.76
CA THR A 35 6.26 -15.86 -16.54
C THR A 35 7.05 -15.52 -15.26
N PHE A 36 7.72 -16.52 -14.70
CA PHE A 36 8.51 -16.37 -13.47
C PHE A 36 9.64 -15.32 -13.60
N ILE A 37 10.28 -15.26 -14.77
CA ILE A 37 11.33 -14.28 -15.06
C ILE A 37 10.80 -12.85 -14.96
N ILE A 38 9.62 -12.58 -15.55
CA ILE A 38 8.98 -11.27 -15.48
C ILE A 38 8.59 -10.94 -14.04
N LYS A 39 8.03 -11.91 -13.30
CA LYS A 39 7.71 -11.74 -11.87
C LYS A 39 8.95 -11.37 -11.04
N ARG A 40 10.09 -12.02 -11.26
CA ARG A 40 11.37 -11.68 -10.60
C ARG A 40 11.83 -10.26 -10.94
N LYS A 41 11.78 -9.87 -12.23
CA LYS A 41 12.14 -8.51 -12.66
C LYS A 41 11.22 -7.46 -12.01
N LEU A 42 9.91 -7.69 -11.98
CA LEU A 42 8.93 -6.82 -11.34
C LEU A 42 9.19 -6.70 -9.83
N ALA A 43 9.43 -7.82 -9.15
CA ALA A 43 9.75 -7.83 -7.72
C ALA A 43 11.03 -7.03 -7.43
N LYS A 44 12.09 -7.19 -8.24
CA LYS A 44 13.33 -6.40 -8.10
C LYS A 44 13.06 -4.90 -8.28
N LYS A 45 12.28 -4.52 -9.29
CA LYS A 45 11.93 -3.11 -9.54
C LYS A 45 11.06 -2.51 -8.44
N ALA A 46 10.16 -3.29 -7.84
CA ALA A 46 9.42 -2.89 -6.65
C ALA A 46 10.36 -2.68 -5.46
N LYS A 47 11.30 -3.61 -5.22
CA LYS A 47 12.30 -3.49 -4.14
C LYS A 47 13.25 -2.30 -4.33
N GLN A 48 13.58 -1.91 -5.56
CA GLN A 48 14.45 -0.75 -5.82
C GLN A 48 13.76 0.60 -5.56
N ASN A 49 12.42 0.65 -5.60
CA ASN A 49 11.66 1.89 -5.53
C ASN A 49 11.43 2.38 -4.08
N ARG A 50 12.51 2.49 -3.30
CA ARG A 50 12.49 2.89 -1.88
C ARG A 50 13.15 4.28 -1.69
N PRO A 51 12.72 5.06 -0.67
CA PRO A 51 13.46 6.25 -0.25
C PRO A 51 14.84 5.89 0.32
N LEU A 52 15.76 6.84 0.33
CA LEU A 52 17.04 6.66 1.03
C LEU A 52 16.82 6.56 2.53
N PRO A 53 17.53 5.65 3.22
CA PRO A 53 17.50 5.56 4.67
C PRO A 53 18.23 6.74 5.31
N GLN A 54 17.82 7.11 6.53
CA GLN A 54 18.31 8.32 7.20
C GLN A 54 19.79 8.24 7.58
N TRP A 55 20.25 7.10 8.11
CA TRP A 55 21.66 6.91 8.45
C TRP A 55 22.60 7.12 7.26
N ALA A 56 22.15 6.86 6.03
CA ALA A 56 22.96 7.08 4.84
C ALA A 56 23.11 8.57 4.50
N ARG A 57 22.15 9.41 4.90
CA ARG A 57 22.26 10.88 4.79
C ARG A 57 23.21 11.48 5.82
N MET A 58 23.30 10.84 6.99
CA MET A 58 24.13 11.29 8.10
C MET A 58 25.61 10.89 7.94
N LYS A 59 25.96 10.09 6.92
CA LYS A 59 27.36 9.75 6.64
C LYS A 59 28.14 10.99 6.20
N THR A 60 29.26 11.27 6.87
CA THR A 60 30.17 12.37 6.52
C THR A 60 30.69 12.22 5.09
N GLY A 61 30.78 13.32 4.34
CA GLY A 61 31.25 13.32 2.94
C GLY A 61 30.26 12.77 1.91
N SER A 62 29.02 12.45 2.29
CA SER A 62 28.02 11.94 1.36
C SER A 62 27.23 13.05 0.65
N LYS A 63 27.34 13.12 -0.69
CA LYS A 63 26.59 14.06 -1.54
C LYS A 63 25.15 13.61 -1.83
N ILE A 64 24.81 12.36 -1.51
CA ILE A 64 23.56 11.72 -1.94
C ILE A 64 22.42 12.09 -0.98
N ARG A 65 21.48 12.95 -1.42
CA ARG A 65 20.32 13.39 -0.61
C ARG A 65 19.05 12.58 -0.88
N TYR A 66 18.80 12.26 -2.16
CA TYR A 66 17.61 11.56 -2.63
C TYR A 66 17.96 10.48 -3.65
N ASN A 67 17.01 9.57 -3.93
CA ASN A 67 17.19 8.48 -4.89
C ASN A 67 16.86 8.99 -6.30
N ALA A 68 17.87 9.37 -7.07
CA ALA A 68 17.68 9.82 -8.44
C ALA A 68 17.03 8.76 -9.36
N LYS A 69 17.19 7.47 -9.03
CA LYS A 69 16.64 6.35 -9.81
C LYS A 69 15.25 5.90 -9.32
N ARG A 70 14.62 6.67 -8.42
CA ARG A 70 13.26 6.37 -7.95
C ARG A 70 12.26 6.50 -9.10
N ARG A 71 11.27 5.61 -9.15
CA ARG A 71 10.33 5.52 -10.26
C ARG A 71 8.89 5.73 -9.80
N HIS A 72 8.12 6.52 -10.54
CA HIS A 72 6.67 6.57 -10.37
C HIS A 72 5.97 5.87 -11.54
N TRP A 73 4.98 5.04 -11.26
CA TRP A 73 4.36 4.15 -12.25
C TRP A 73 3.53 4.86 -13.32
N ARG A 74 3.02 6.06 -13.01
CA ARG A 74 2.33 6.91 -14.00
C ARG A 74 3.32 7.60 -14.94
N ARG A 75 4.50 8.03 -14.45
CA ARG A 75 5.46 8.83 -15.23
C ARG A 75 6.34 7.99 -16.16
N THR A 76 6.95 6.92 -15.64
CA THR A 76 7.92 6.12 -16.42
C THR A 76 7.56 4.64 -16.40
N LYS A 77 7.37 4.07 -17.59
CA LYS A 77 7.01 2.65 -17.78
C LYS A 77 8.25 1.74 -17.73
N LEU A 78 8.02 0.49 -17.35
CA LEU A 78 9.06 -0.53 -17.31
C LEU A 78 9.19 -1.12 -18.71
N LYS A 79 10.39 -1.09 -19.29
CA LYS A 79 10.73 -1.82 -20.52
C LYS A 79 11.10 -3.25 -20.12
N LEU A 80 10.13 -4.18 -20.14
CA LEU A 80 10.29 -5.56 -19.67
C LEU A 80 9.96 -6.57 -20.75
#